data_AF-A0A523PBL6-F1
#
_entry.id   AF-A0A523PBL6-F1
#
_cell.length_a   1.000
_cell.length_b   1.000
_cell.length_c   1.000
_cell.angle_alpha   90.00
_cell.angle_beta   90.00
_cell.angle_gamma   90.00
#
_symmetry.space_group_name_H-M   'P 1'
#
loop_
_entity.id
_entity.type
_entity.pdbx_description
1 polymer ?
#
loop_
_entity_poly.entity_id
_entity_poly.type
_entity_poly.pdbx_seq_one_letter_code
_entity_poly.pdbx_strand_id
1 'polypeptide(L)'
;LFHTTSEKITVVIHPQSIIHSMVEYVDGSVLAQLGNPDMRTPIAYALGFPARWESGVEPLDLFDIKSLHFEAPDTDRFPCLRIAREAMIMGGTATTILNAANEEAVAAFLEERIPFTMIPEIIEKALENVTTRPANSIDVVLEDDANSRAYVGRLLSVDVS
;
A
#
# COMPACT_ATOMS: atom_id res chain seq x y z
N LEU A 1 -2.22 -2.41 -13.02
CA LEU A 1 -3.59 -1.85 -13.04
C LEU A 1 -3.73 -0.72 -14.06
N PHE A 2 -3.04 0.42 -13.91
CA PHE A 2 -3.24 1.61 -14.75
C PHE A 2 -2.14 1.92 -15.78
N HIS A 3 -1.15 1.03 -15.95
CA HIS A 3 0.01 1.24 -16.85
C HIS A 3 0.65 2.63 -16.70
N THR A 4 0.90 3.05 -15.46
CA THR A 4 1.50 4.35 -15.12
C THR A 4 2.88 4.17 -14.48
N THR A 5 3.62 5.26 -14.34
CA THR A 5 4.95 5.29 -13.73
C THR A 5 4.91 5.92 -12.34
N SER A 6 5.97 5.72 -11.55
CA SER A 6 6.02 6.18 -10.15
C SER A 6 5.92 7.71 -10.02
N GLU A 7 6.40 8.44 -11.03
CA GLU A 7 6.44 9.90 -11.07
C GLU A 7 5.05 10.49 -11.32
N LYS A 8 4.13 9.70 -11.87
CA LYS A 8 2.73 10.08 -12.12
C LYS A 8 1.81 9.72 -10.96
N ILE A 9 2.35 9.25 -9.84
CA ILE A 9 1.60 8.90 -8.64
C ILE A 9 1.93 9.90 -7.53
N THR A 10 0.90 10.62 -7.09
CA THR A 10 0.97 11.55 -5.95
C THR A 10 0.16 10.96 -4.80
N VAL A 11 0.77 10.84 -3.63
CA VAL A 11 0.09 10.42 -2.40
C VAL A 11 -0.35 11.68 -1.66
N VAL A 12 -1.62 11.71 -1.28
CA VAL A 12 -2.23 12.81 -0.52
C VAL A 12 -2.86 12.22 0.72
N ILE A 13 -2.55 12.79 1.89
CA ILE A 13 -3.21 12.45 3.14
C ILE A 13 -4.57 13.14 3.15
N HIS A 14 -5.62 12.34 3.23
CA HIS A 14 -7.01 12.80 3.30
C HIS A 14 -7.69 12.17 4.52
N PRO A 15 -7.66 12.80 5.71
CA PRO A 15 -8.08 12.17 6.96
C PRO A 15 -9.54 11.69 6.97
N GLN A 16 -10.43 12.39 6.26
CA GLN A 16 -11.85 12.06 6.23
C GLN A 16 -12.16 10.82 5.37
N SER A 17 -11.25 10.42 4.46
CA SER A 17 -11.44 9.27 3.55
C SER A 17 -12.75 9.30 2.75
N ILE A 18 -13.32 10.48 2.48
CA ILE A 18 -14.54 10.64 1.67
C ILE A 18 -14.21 10.63 0.19
N ILE A 19 -13.12 11.31 -0.20
CA ILE A 19 -12.53 11.17 -1.53
C ILE A 19 -11.65 9.91 -1.50
N HIS A 20 -12.03 8.88 -2.26
CA HIS A 20 -11.32 7.61 -2.26
C HIS A 20 -10.06 7.62 -3.13
N SER A 21 -10.04 8.43 -4.21
CA SER A 21 -8.89 8.72 -5.08
C SER A 21 -9.27 9.71 -6.18
N MET A 22 -8.27 10.24 -6.89
CA MET A 22 -8.43 11.24 -7.95
C MET A 22 -7.55 10.94 -9.16
N VAL A 23 -7.93 11.46 -10.33
CA VAL A 23 -7.14 11.42 -11.57
C VAL A 23 -7.10 12.82 -12.18
N GLU A 24 -5.90 13.34 -12.42
CA GLU A 24 -5.65 14.62 -13.11
C GLU A 24 -5.47 14.39 -14.62
N TYR A 25 -6.02 15.30 -15.42
CA TYR A 25 -5.96 15.28 -16.88
C TYR A 25 -5.19 16.49 -17.43
N VAL A 26 -4.73 16.39 -18.68
CA VAL A 26 -3.85 17.39 -19.33
C VAL A 26 -4.45 18.78 -19.49
N ASP A 27 -5.76 18.91 -19.35
CA ASP A 27 -6.48 20.20 -19.36
C ASP A 27 -6.57 20.85 -17.97
N GLY A 28 -5.98 20.21 -16.94
CA GLY A 28 -6.00 20.63 -15.55
C GLY A 28 -7.25 20.19 -14.78
N SER A 29 -8.16 19.42 -15.41
CA SER A 29 -9.31 18.86 -14.72
C SER A 29 -8.91 17.69 -13.80
N VAL A 30 -9.62 17.58 -12.67
CA VAL A 30 -9.44 16.48 -11.71
C VAL A 30 -10.78 15.78 -11.53
N LEU A 31 -10.80 14.47 -11.79
CA LEU A 31 -11.94 13.61 -11.51
C LEU A 31 -11.70 12.88 -10.19
N ALA A 32 -12.65 12.99 -9.27
CA ALA A 32 -12.62 12.35 -7.97
C ALA A 32 -13.82 11.40 -7.80
N GLN A 33 -13.60 10.27 -7.12
CA GLN A 33 -14.70 9.43 -6.67
C GLN A 33 -14.89 9.61 -5.16
N LEU A 34 -16.11 9.96 -4.78
CA LEU A 34 -16.53 10.15 -3.39
C LEU A 34 -17.53 9.09 -2.96
N GLY A 35 -17.54 8.73 -1.69
CA GLY A 35 -18.55 7.86 -1.12
C GLY A 35 -18.44 7.69 0.39
N ASN A 36 -19.44 7.04 0.96
CA ASN A 36 -19.33 6.50 2.31
C ASN A 36 -18.29 5.37 2.31
N PRO A 37 -17.56 5.14 3.43
CA PRO A 37 -16.54 4.10 3.54
C PRO A 37 -17.17 2.70 3.63
N ASP A 38 -17.73 2.24 2.51
CA ASP A 38 -18.42 0.96 2.38
C ASP A 38 -18.00 0.22 1.11
N MET A 39 -17.40 -0.97 1.29
CA MET A 39 -16.87 -1.80 0.20
C MET A 39 -17.96 -2.32 -0.75
N ARG A 40 -19.24 -2.32 -0.37
CA ARG A 40 -20.34 -2.71 -1.28
C ARG A 40 -20.39 -1.79 -2.50
N THR A 41 -19.99 -0.53 -2.38
CA THR A 41 -19.95 0.42 -3.51
C THR A 41 -18.93 0.01 -4.59
N PRO A 42 -17.62 -0.14 -4.28
CA PRO A 42 -16.65 -0.58 -5.30
C PRO A 42 -16.90 -2.03 -5.78
N ILE A 43 -17.41 -2.92 -4.92
CA ILE A 43 -17.76 -4.30 -5.32
C ILE A 43 -18.91 -4.29 -6.34
N ALA A 44 -20.00 -3.57 -6.07
CA ALA A 44 -21.13 -3.46 -6.99
C ALA A 44 -20.72 -2.78 -8.31
N TYR A 45 -19.83 -1.79 -8.26
CA TYR A 45 -19.26 -1.18 -9.46
C TYR A 45 -18.49 -2.20 -10.30
N ALA A 46 -17.58 -2.98 -9.70
CA ALA A 46 -16.78 -3.97 -10.42
C ALA A 46 -17.63 -5.10 -11.02
N LEU A 47 -18.65 -5.58 -10.29
CA LEU A 47 -19.55 -6.65 -10.75
C LEU A 47 -20.53 -6.18 -11.84
N GLY A 48 -21.01 -4.93 -11.74
CA GLY A 48 -22.00 -4.38 -12.66
C GLY A 48 -21.44 -3.74 -13.92
N PHE A 49 -20.13 -3.44 -13.97
CA PHE A 49 -19.51 -2.66 -15.04
C PHE A 49 -19.79 -3.25 -16.44
N PRO A 50 -20.16 -2.43 -17.45
CA PRO A 50 -20.23 -0.96 -17.42
C PRO A 50 -21.54 -0.38 -16.86
N ALA A 51 -22.52 -1.22 -16.52
CA ALA A 51 -23.75 -0.79 -15.89
C ALA A 51 -23.53 -0.43 -14.41
N ARG A 52 -24.55 0.20 -13.80
CA ARG A 52 -24.60 0.48 -12.36
C ARG A 52 -25.62 -0.46 -11.73
N TRP A 53 -25.18 -1.19 -10.70
CA TRP A 53 -26.05 -2.01 -9.87
C TRP A 53 -26.28 -1.32 -8.52
N GLU A 54 -27.43 -1.56 -7.92
CA GLU A 54 -27.71 -1.10 -6.55
C GLU A 54 -26.80 -1.84 -5.56
N SER A 55 -26.10 -1.08 -4.72
CA SER A 55 -25.19 -1.62 -3.69
C SER A 55 -25.85 -1.75 -2.31
N GLY A 56 -27.00 -1.10 -2.10
CA GLY A 56 -27.64 -0.97 -0.78
C GLY A 56 -26.86 -0.09 0.21
N VAL A 57 -25.94 0.74 -0.29
CA VAL A 57 -25.19 1.72 0.51
C VAL A 57 -25.97 3.02 0.57
N GLU A 58 -26.01 3.64 1.74
CA GLU A 58 -26.64 4.95 1.92
C GLU A 58 -25.99 6.01 1.02
N PRO A 59 -26.78 6.91 0.41
CA PRO A 59 -26.23 8.06 -0.31
C PRO A 59 -25.30 8.89 0.58
N LEU A 60 -24.28 9.47 -0.04
CA LEU A 60 -23.40 10.41 0.65
C LEU A 60 -24.13 11.73 0.89
N ASP A 61 -24.27 12.16 2.14
CA ASP A 61 -24.76 13.50 2.47
C ASP A 61 -23.62 14.51 2.53
N LEU A 62 -23.55 15.40 1.54
CA LEU A 62 -22.54 16.44 1.48
C LEU A 62 -22.74 17.55 2.52
N PHE A 63 -23.95 17.73 3.04
CA PHE A 63 -24.22 18.74 4.06
C PHE A 63 -23.71 18.32 5.44
N ASP A 64 -23.63 17.01 5.68
CA ASP A 64 -22.98 16.45 6.88
C ASP A 64 -21.45 16.54 6.78
N ILE A 65 -20.89 16.64 5.58
CA ILE A 65 -19.46 16.82 5.34
C ILE A 65 -19.09 18.28 5.56
N LYS A 66 -18.63 18.58 6.76
CA LYS A 66 -18.23 19.95 7.16
C LYS A 66 -16.99 20.45 6.44
N SER A 67 -15.99 19.59 6.26
CA SER A 67 -14.71 19.96 5.65
C SER A 67 -14.01 18.75 5.04
N LEU A 68 -13.23 19.02 3.99
CA LEU A 68 -12.28 18.07 3.38
C LEU A 68 -10.88 18.65 3.57
N HIS A 69 -9.97 17.87 4.14
CA HIS A 69 -8.58 18.26 4.38
C HIS A 69 -7.64 17.44 3.51
N PHE A 70 -6.59 18.09 3.03
CA PHE A 70 -5.56 17.50 2.18
C PHE A 70 -4.20 17.95 2.68
N GLU A 71 -3.31 16.99 2.90
CA GLU A 71 -1.97 17.23 3.41
C GLU A 71 -0.95 16.40 2.62
N ALA A 72 0.27 16.91 2.47
CA ALA A 72 1.36 16.11 1.93
C ALA A 72 1.80 15.06 2.98
N PRO A 73 2.14 13.83 2.57
CA PRO A 73 2.66 12.84 3.49
C PRO A 73 4.05 13.23 3.99
N ASP A 74 4.28 13.02 5.28
CA ASP A 74 5.61 13.14 5.90
C ASP A 74 6.33 11.79 5.80
N THR A 75 7.28 11.68 4.87
CA THR A 75 8.03 10.43 4.63
C THR A 75 9.10 10.15 5.68
N ASP A 76 9.49 11.14 6.48
CA ASP A 76 10.42 10.93 7.60
C ASP A 76 9.66 10.28 8.77
N ARG A 77 8.42 10.72 8.99
CA ARG A 77 7.51 10.12 9.97
C ARG A 77 6.94 8.78 9.52
N PHE A 78 6.71 8.59 8.21
CA PHE A 78 6.17 7.35 7.63
C PHE A 78 7.09 6.77 6.53
N PRO A 79 8.25 6.19 6.89
CA PRO A 79 9.26 5.72 5.93
C PRO A 79 8.73 4.66 4.95
N CYS A 80 7.77 3.84 5.36
CA CYS A 80 7.19 2.80 4.50
C CYS A 80 6.65 3.34 3.16
N LEU A 81 6.22 4.61 3.09
CA LEU A 81 5.79 5.20 1.84
C LEU A 81 6.96 5.39 0.85
N ARG A 82 8.11 5.84 1.35
CA ARG A 82 9.35 5.97 0.57
C ARG A 82 9.84 4.58 0.15
N ILE A 83 9.92 3.65 1.09
CA ILE A 83 10.36 2.26 0.86
C ILE A 83 9.52 1.58 -0.24
N ALA A 84 8.19 1.74 -0.19
CA ALA A 84 7.29 1.18 -1.22
C ALA A 84 7.55 1.78 -2.61
N ARG A 85 7.84 3.09 -2.68
CA ARG A 85 8.20 3.76 -3.95
C ARG A 85 9.55 3.25 -4.47
N GLU A 86 10.55 3.10 -3.62
CA GLU A 86 11.86 2.56 -3.98
C GLU A 86 11.76 1.11 -4.50
N ALA A 87 10.98 0.24 -3.82
CA ALA A 87 10.73 -1.13 -4.27
C ALA A 87 9.98 -1.18 -5.61
N MET A 88 9.03 -0.26 -5.84
CA MET A 88 8.33 -0.14 -7.13
C MET A 88 9.29 0.24 -8.25
N ILE A 89 10.22 1.17 -8.00
CA ILE A 89 11.23 1.61 -8.98
C ILE A 89 12.24 0.49 -9.26
N MET A 90 12.67 -0.23 -8.22
CA MET A 90 13.57 -1.38 -8.34
C MET A 90 12.96 -2.49 -9.21
N GLY A 91 11.64 -2.70 -9.11
CA GLY A 91 10.91 -3.65 -9.93
C GLY A 91 11.22 -5.11 -9.59
N GLY A 92 10.89 -6.03 -10.50
CA GLY A 92 11.08 -7.46 -10.27
C GLY A 92 10.37 -7.96 -9.02
N THR A 93 11.05 -8.74 -8.20
CA THR A 93 10.55 -9.30 -6.94
C THR A 93 10.72 -8.39 -5.72
N ALA A 94 11.21 -7.15 -5.89
CA ALA A 94 11.40 -6.21 -4.77
C ALA A 94 10.11 -5.96 -3.98
N THR A 95 8.97 -5.78 -4.66
CA THR A 95 7.67 -5.58 -4.01
C THR A 95 7.16 -6.84 -3.29
N THR A 96 7.51 -8.03 -3.79
CA THR A 96 7.26 -9.31 -3.09
C THR A 96 8.06 -9.39 -1.79
N ILE A 97 9.35 -9.08 -1.86
CA ILE A 97 10.26 -9.09 -0.70
C ILE A 97 9.77 -8.11 0.37
N LEU A 98 9.40 -6.88 -0.05
CA LEU A 98 8.80 -5.87 0.82
C LEU A 98 7.54 -6.39 1.50
N ASN A 99 6.60 -6.96 0.74
CA ASN A 99 5.34 -7.45 1.29
C ASN A 99 5.57 -8.55 2.33
N ALA A 100 6.39 -9.55 1.99
CA ALA A 100 6.73 -10.66 2.87
C ALA A 100 7.43 -10.18 4.15
N ALA A 101 8.38 -9.24 4.04
CA ALA A 101 9.06 -8.68 5.20
C ALA A 101 8.11 -7.87 6.09
N ASN A 102 7.20 -7.10 5.49
CA ASN A 102 6.19 -6.33 6.21
C ASN A 102 5.24 -7.25 7.00
N GLU A 103 4.80 -8.37 6.41
CA GLU A 103 3.95 -9.33 7.12
C GLU A 103 4.63 -9.91 8.37
N GLU A 104 5.88 -10.35 8.26
CA GLU A 104 6.63 -10.88 9.41
C GLU A 104 6.92 -9.80 10.47
N ALA A 105 7.26 -8.58 10.03
CA ALA A 105 7.51 -7.47 10.95
C ALA A 105 6.24 -7.02 11.67
N VAL A 106 5.11 -6.92 10.97
CA VAL A 106 3.81 -6.59 11.58
C VAL A 106 3.38 -7.69 12.54
N ALA A 107 3.54 -8.97 12.19
CA ALA A 107 3.26 -10.09 13.09
C ALA A 107 4.11 -9.99 14.37
N ALA A 108 5.41 -9.74 14.24
CA ALA A 108 6.31 -9.55 15.37
C ALA A 108 5.92 -8.35 16.26
N PHE A 109 5.47 -7.24 15.65
CA PHE A 109 4.97 -6.08 16.39
C PHE A 109 3.68 -6.40 17.16
N LEU A 110 2.73 -7.09 16.52
CA LEU A 110 1.48 -7.51 17.15
C LEU A 110 1.68 -8.53 18.28
N GLU A 111 2.75 -9.32 18.19
CA GLU A 111 3.22 -10.24 19.23
C GLU A 111 4.11 -9.56 20.28
N GLU A 112 4.23 -8.22 20.25
CA GLU A 112 5.04 -7.41 21.16
C GLU A 112 6.53 -7.76 21.18
N ARG A 113 7.05 -8.41 20.12
CA ARG A 113 8.47 -8.78 20.00
C ARG A 113 9.35 -7.64 19.50
N ILE A 114 8.77 -6.67 18.79
CA ILE A 114 9.46 -5.48 18.29
C ILE A 114 8.58 -4.22 18.51
N PRO A 115 9.17 -3.03 18.67
CA PRO A 115 8.42 -1.78 18.62
C PRO A 115 7.95 -1.46 17.20
N PHE A 116 6.89 -0.64 17.08
CA PHE A 116 6.34 -0.19 15.79
C PHE A 116 7.40 0.42 14.86
N THR A 117 8.35 1.17 15.41
CA THR A 117 9.39 1.86 14.65
C THR A 117 10.38 0.92 13.96
N MET A 118 10.49 -0.34 14.39
CA MET A 118 11.35 -1.33 13.75
C MET A 118 10.76 -1.95 12.47
N ILE A 119 9.46 -1.79 12.22
CA ILE A 119 8.82 -2.31 11.00
C ILE A 119 9.52 -1.79 9.72
N PRO A 120 9.68 -0.47 9.50
CA PRO A 120 10.39 0.03 8.33
C PRO A 120 11.85 -0.45 8.26
N GLU A 121 12.56 -0.51 9.39
CA GLU A 121 13.96 -0.96 9.43
C GLU A 121 14.12 -2.42 8.98
N ILE A 122 13.21 -3.31 9.40
CA ILE A 122 13.22 -4.72 8.99
C ILE A 122 12.95 -4.85 7.50
N ILE A 123 12.00 -4.08 6.98
CA ILE A 123 11.65 -4.07 5.56
C ILE A 123 12.85 -3.61 4.72
N GLU A 124 13.53 -2.53 5.12
CA GLU A 124 14.75 -2.05 4.46
C GLU A 124 15.86 -3.10 4.47
N LYS A 125 16.14 -3.70 5.64
CA LYS A 125 17.12 -4.79 5.75
C LYS A 125 16.80 -5.97 4.84
N ALA A 126 15.54 -6.35 4.71
CA ALA A 126 15.12 -7.42 3.80
C ALA A 126 15.36 -7.03 2.33
N LEU A 127 14.99 -5.81 1.92
CA LEU A 127 15.23 -5.31 0.56
C LEU A 127 16.72 -5.19 0.22
N GLU A 128 17.57 -4.88 1.20
CA GLU A 128 19.02 -4.79 1.01
C GLU A 128 19.70 -6.16 0.88
N ASN A 129 19.19 -7.19 1.56
CA ASN A 129 19.88 -8.46 1.73
C ASN A 129 19.25 -9.63 0.96
N VAL A 130 18.01 -9.52 0.53
CA VAL A 130 17.34 -10.54 -0.31
C VAL A 130 17.51 -10.14 -1.76
N THR A 131 18.12 -11.01 -2.57
CA THR A 131 18.42 -10.70 -3.96
C THR A 131 17.14 -10.57 -4.79
N THR A 132 16.91 -9.40 -5.35
CA THR A 132 15.81 -9.15 -6.28
C THR A 132 16.11 -9.72 -7.66
N ARG A 133 15.09 -10.24 -8.34
CA ARG A 133 15.19 -10.76 -9.71
C ARG A 133 13.90 -10.51 -10.49
N PRO A 134 13.88 -10.71 -11.83
CA PRO A 134 12.65 -10.55 -12.60
C PRO A 134 11.53 -11.49 -12.13
N ALA A 135 10.34 -10.95 -11.82
CA ALA A 135 9.16 -11.71 -11.43
C ALA A 135 8.45 -12.33 -12.65
N ASN A 136 9.08 -13.31 -13.28
CA ASN A 136 8.63 -13.91 -14.55
C ASN A 136 7.76 -15.17 -14.39
N SER A 137 7.63 -15.71 -13.17
CA SER A 137 6.76 -16.84 -12.86
C SER A 137 6.24 -16.75 -11.43
N ILE A 138 5.16 -17.49 -11.15
CA ILE A 138 4.63 -17.62 -9.79
C ILE A 138 5.66 -18.28 -8.87
N ASP A 139 6.38 -19.30 -9.35
CA ASP A 139 7.38 -19.99 -8.55
C ASP A 139 8.50 -19.05 -8.07
N VAL A 140 8.95 -18.13 -8.93
CA VAL A 140 9.94 -17.11 -8.57
C VAL A 140 9.41 -16.17 -7.49
N VAL A 141 8.14 -15.75 -7.60
CA VAL A 141 7.48 -14.91 -6.59
C VAL A 141 7.38 -15.64 -5.25
N LEU A 142 6.95 -16.90 -5.26
CA LEU A 142 6.80 -17.70 -4.03
C LEU A 142 8.15 -18.01 -3.38
N GLU A 143 9.19 -18.28 -4.16
CA GLU A 143 10.54 -18.51 -3.65
C GLU A 143 11.10 -17.24 -3.00
N ASP A 144 10.92 -16.05 -3.60
CA ASP A 144 11.42 -14.80 -3.04
C ASP A 144 10.60 -14.30 -1.83
N ASP A 145 9.29 -14.60 -1.79
CA ASP A 145 8.47 -14.45 -0.58
C ASP A 145 9.06 -15.29 0.57
N ALA A 146 9.26 -16.59 0.34
CA ALA A 146 9.79 -17.50 1.34
C ALA A 146 11.21 -17.10 1.81
N ASN A 147 12.07 -16.67 0.87
CA ASN A 147 13.42 -16.19 1.19
C ASN A 147 13.39 -14.93 2.06
N SER A 148 12.48 -13.99 1.77
CA SER A 148 12.29 -12.77 2.57
C SER A 148 11.82 -13.11 3.99
N ARG A 149 10.80 -13.97 4.13
CA ARG A 149 10.34 -14.43 5.45
C ARG A 149 11.44 -15.12 6.25
N ALA A 150 12.19 -16.01 5.60
CA ALA A 150 13.31 -16.71 6.24
C ALA A 150 14.41 -15.75 6.68
N TYR A 151 14.69 -14.69 5.90
CA TYR A 151 15.62 -13.63 6.28
C TYR A 151 15.12 -12.88 7.52
N VAL A 152 13.87 -12.41 7.52
CA VAL A 152 13.30 -11.68 8.65
C VAL A 152 13.23 -12.56 9.91
N GLY A 153 12.87 -13.84 9.78
CA GLY A 153 12.88 -14.78 10.91
C GLY A 153 14.27 -14.96 11.53
N ARG A 154 15.34 -14.98 10.71
CA ARG A 154 16.72 -14.98 11.22
C ARG A 154 17.08 -13.66 11.89
N LEU A 155 16.69 -12.53 11.30
CA LEU A 155 16.94 -11.20 11.87
C LEU A 155 16.29 -11.06 13.26
N LEU A 156 15.02 -11.47 13.38
CA LEU A 156 14.24 -11.37 14.62
C LEU A 156 14.69 -12.35 15.72
N SER A 157 15.40 -13.42 15.37
CA SER A 157 15.91 -14.39 16.35
C SER A 157 17.27 -14.01 16.94
N VAL A 158 17.98 -13.05 16.34
CA VAL A 158 19.30 -12.60 16.80
C VAL A 158 19.21 -11.48 17.85
N ASP A 159 18.09 -10.73 17.89
CA ASP A 159 17.93 -9.52 18.73
C ASP A 159 17.04 -9.72 19.99
N VAL A 160 16.83 -10.95 20.46
CA VAL A 160 16.15 -11.21 21.75
C VAL A 160 17.19 -11.30 22.89
N SER A 161 17.75 -10.16 23.29
CA SER A 161 18.52 -10.01 24.54
C SER A 161 18.42 -8.61 25.11
#